data_AF-A0A1H4AA45-F1
#
_entry.id   AF-A0A1H4AA45-F1
#
_cell.length_a   1.000
_cell.length_b   1.000
_cell.length_c   1.000
_cell.angle_alpha   90.00
_cell.angle_beta   90.00
_cell.angle_gamma   90.00
#
_symmetry.space_group_name_H-M   'P 1'
#
loop_
_entity.id
_entity.type
_entity.pdbx_description
1 polymer ?
#
loop_
_entity_poly.entity_id
_entity_poly.type
_entity_poly.pdbx_seq_one_letter_code
_entity_poly.pdbx_strand_id
1 'polypeptide(L)' 'MAKEKLDLKGLSDQDLKEKISAEKLRLKKMTFGHAITPIENPMSIRAVRRDIARMNTELRRRELGF' A
#
# COMPACT_ATOMS: atom_id res chain seq x y z
N MET A 1 -11.33 -15.64 1.44
CA MET A 1 -12.04 -14.57 0.72
C MET A 1 -11.08 -13.92 -0.26
N ALA A 2 -11.45 -13.87 -1.54
CA ALA A 2 -10.65 -13.24 -2.58
C ALA A 2 -10.42 -11.77 -2.20
N LYS A 3 -9.16 -11.41 -1.88
CA LYS A 3 -8.80 -10.00 -1.75
C LYS A 3 -9.02 -9.37 -3.12
N GLU A 4 -9.88 -8.35 -3.19
CA GLU A 4 -10.00 -7.50 -4.36
C GLU A 4 -8.59 -7.19 -4.88
N LYS A 5 -8.32 -7.60 -6.11
CA LYS A 5 -7.08 -7.20 -6.78
C LYS A 5 -7.19 -5.69 -6.90
N LEU A 6 -6.24 -4.95 -6.29
CA LEU A 6 -6.05 -3.56 -6.70
C LEU A 6 -5.81 -3.61 -8.21
N ASP A 7 -6.77 -3.13 -8.99
CA ASP A 7 -6.62 -2.98 -10.44
C ASP A 7 -5.67 -1.82 -10.70
N LEU A 8 -4.38 -2.11 -10.55
CA LEU A 8 -3.28 -1.17 -10.77
C LEU A 8 -3.12 -0.82 -12.26
N LYS A 9 -3.78 -1.56 -13.17
CA LYS A 9 -3.70 -1.35 -14.62
C LYS A 9 -4.45 -0.10 -15.12
N GLY A 10 -5.44 0.39 -14.38
CA GLY A 10 -6.25 1.55 -14.77
C GLY A 10 -5.72 2.90 -14.28
N LEU A 11 -4.68 2.91 -13.43
CA LEU A 11 -4.15 4.15 -12.84
C LEU A 11 -3.04 4.78 -13.67
N SER A 12 -3.00 6.11 -13.71
CA SER A 12 -1.84 6.86 -14.20
C SER A 12 -0.63 6.67 -13.26
N ASP A 13 0.58 6.89 -13.78
CA ASP A 13 1.82 6.85 -12.98
C ASP A 13 1.82 7.87 -11.85
N GLN A 14 1.19 9.03 -12.08
CA GLN A 14 1.02 10.07 -11.06
C GLN A 14 0.07 9.60 -9.95
N ASP A 15 -1.11 9.09 -10.31
CA ASP A 15 -2.09 8.57 -9.34
C ASP A 15 -1.50 7.42 -8.50
N LEU A 16 -0.67 6.58 -9.12
CA LEU A 16 0.00 5.47 -8.44
C LEU A 16 0.99 5.99 -7.39
N LYS A 17 1.79 7.02 -7.73
CA LYS A 17 2.71 7.67 -6.79
C LYS A 17 1.97 8.37 -5.65
N GLU A 18 0.87 9.05 -5.95
CA GLU A 18 0.04 9.70 -4.94
C GLU A 18 -0.56 8.68 -3.96
N LYS A 19 -1.16 7.58 -4.46
CA LYS A 19 -1.67 6.49 -3.62
C LYS A 19 -0.58 5.85 -2.77
N ILE A 20 0.62 5.62 -3.32
CA ILE A 20 1.76 5.10 -2.55
C ILE A 20 2.09 6.05 -1.39
N SER A 21 2.10 7.36 -1.63
CA SER A 21 2.41 8.35 -0.59
C SER A 21 1.34 8.37 0.51
N ALA A 22 0.07 8.34 0.13
CA ALA A 22 -1.07 8.31 1.04
C ALA A 22 -1.06 7.03 1.90
N GLU A 23 -0.80 5.87 1.29
CA GLU A 23 -0.76 4.60 2.02
C GLU A 23 0.48 4.47 2.92
N LYS A 24 1.63 5.04 2.53
CA LYS A 24 2.78 5.16 3.42
C LYS A 24 2.45 6.02 4.65
N LEU A 25 1.70 7.11 4.47
CA LEU A 25 1.24 7.93 5.59
C LEU A 25 0.26 7.16 6.49
N ARG A 26 -0.67 6.40 5.90
CA ARG A 26 -1.60 5.54 6.66
C ARG A 26 -0.86 4.48 7.47
N LEU A 27 0.14 3.82 6.86
CA LEU A 27 0.99 2.85 7.54
C LEU A 27 1.70 3.48 8.74
N LYS A 28 2.30 4.67 8.56
CA LYS A 28 2.95 5.40 9.66
C LYS A 28 1.98 5.67 10.80
N LYS A 29 0.78 6.20 10.51
CA LYS A 29 -0.25 6.46 11.52
C LYS A 29 -0.65 5.18 12.26
N MET A 30 -0.83 4.06 11.55
CA MET A 30 -1.12 2.77 12.17
C MET A 30 0.02 2.27 13.05
N THR A 31 1.28 2.39 12.63
CA THR A 31 2.43 1.97 13.45
C THR A 31 2.61 2.85 14.68
N PHE A 32 2.39 4.17 14.56
CA PHE A 32 2.42 5.08 15.71
C PHE A 32 1.27 4.80 16.68
N GLY A 33 0.06 4.60 16.16
CA GLY A 33 -1.08 4.18 16.97
C GLY A 33 -0.81 2.87 17.70
N HIS A 34 -0.28 1.86 16.99
CA HIS A 34 0.06 0.56 17.58
C HIS A 34 1.06 0.63 18.73
N ALA A 35 2.03 1.56 18.65
CA ALA A 35 3.03 1.75 19.68
C ALA A 35 2.45 2.34 20.98
N ILE A 36 1.35 3.10 20.88
CA ILE A 36 0.67 3.74 22.02
C ILE A 36 -0.43 2.83 22.57
N THR A 37 -1.24 2.26 21.68
CA THR A 37 -2.31 1.32 22.01
C THR A 37 -2.18 0.05 21.17
N PRO A 38 -2.17 -1.15 21.78
CA PRO A 38 -2.17 -2.39 21.03
C PRO A 38 -3.34 -2.41 20.03
N ILE A 39 -3.04 -2.59 18.74
CA ILE A 39 -4.05 -2.65 17.69
C ILE A 39 -4.81 -3.97 17.82
N GLU A 40 -6.14 -3.92 17.69
CA GLU A 40 -7.00 -5.12 17.74
C GLU A 40 -6.61 -6.20 16.73
N ASN A 41 -6.11 -5.80 15.55
CA ASN A 41 -5.71 -6.73 14.51
C ASN A 41 -4.38 -6.35 13.83
N PRO A 42 -3.24 -6.92 14.28
CA PRO A 42 -1.91 -6.71 13.67
C PRO A 42 -1.83 -7.12 12.18
N MET A 43 -2.75 -7.96 11.70
CA MET A 43 -2.79 -8.36 10.29
C MET A 43 -3.16 -7.22 9.34
N SER A 44 -3.81 -6.17 9.86
CA SER A 44 -4.11 -4.95 9.10
C SER A 44 -2.82 -4.26 8.62
N ILE A 45 -1.84 -4.06 9.52
CA ILE A 45 -0.53 -3.51 9.20
C ILE A 45 0.16 -4.34 8.10
N ARG A 46 0.07 -5.66 8.21
CA ARG A 46 0.64 -6.59 7.21
C ARG A 46 -0.08 -6.49 5.86
N ALA A 47 -1.39 -6.22 5.84
CA ALA A 47 -2.14 -6.01 4.60
C ALA A 47 -1.69 -4.71 3.91
N VAL A 48 -1.67 -3.59 4.64
CA VAL A 48 -1.25 -2.29 4.10
C VAL A 48 0.18 -2.35 3.53
N ARG A 49 1.11 -3.00 4.24
CA ARG A 49 2.48 -3.22 3.75
C ARG A 49 2.54 -3.96 2.42
N ARG A 50 1.69 -4.98 2.23
CA ARG A 50 1.65 -5.75 0.97
C ARG A 50 1.06 -4.94 -0.16
N ASP A 51 0.05 -4.12 0.12
CA ASP A 51 -0.58 -3.30 -0.91
C ASP A 51 0.40 -2.21 -1.39
N ILE A 52 1.16 -1.59 -0.48
CA ILE A 52 2.28 -0.70 -0.83
C ILE A 52 3.32 -1.42 -1.69
N ALA A 53 3.71 -2.65 -1.32
CA ALA A 53 4.68 -3.42 -2.09
C ALA A 53 4.20 -3.69 -3.53
N ARG A 54 2.93 -4.09 -3.69
CA ARG A 54 2.31 -4.33 -5.01
C ARG A 54 2.31 -3.06 -5.87
N MET A 55 1.93 -1.93 -5.30
CA MET A 55 1.96 -0.63 -6.01
C MET A 55 3.38 -0.25 -6.44
N ASN A 56 4.38 -0.42 -5.58
CA ASN A 56 5.78 -0.16 -5.93
C ASN A 56 6.29 -1.12 -7.02
N THR A 57 5.91 -2.39 -6.98
CA THR A 57 6.27 -3.37 -8.01
C THR A 57 5.71 -2.97 -9.36
N GLU A 58 4.45 -2.54 -9.43
CA GLU A 58 3.84 -2.09 -10.68
C GLU A 58 4.51 -0.80 -11.19
N LEU A 59 4.78 0.17 -10.31
CA LEU A 59 5.49 1.39 -10.68
C LEU A 59 6.86 1.06 -11.27
N ARG A 60 7.61 0.16 -10.61
CA ARG A 60 8.92 -0.26 -11.08
C ARG A 60 8.85 -1.02 -12.41
N ARG A 61 7.80 -1.83 -12.60
CA ARG A 61 7.55 -2.55 -13.85
C ARG A 61 7.35 -1.58 -15.01
N ARG A 62 6.55 -0.53 -14.80
CA ARG A 62 6.33 0.54 -15.79
C ARG A 62 7.62 1.31 -16.10
N GLU A 63 8.40 1.66 -15.07
CA GLU A 63 9.71 2.32 -15.25
C GLU A 63 10.71 1.48 -16.07
N LEU A 64 10.65 0.16 -15.95
CA LEU A 64 11.52 -0.77 -16.67
C LEU A 64 11.00 -1.12 -18.08
N GLY A 65 9.80 -0.64 -18.46
CA GLY A 65 9.20 -0.89 -19.79
C GLY A 65 8.63 -2.30 -20.00
N PHE A 66 8.28 -3.03 -18.92
CA PHE A 66 7.71 -4.39 -18.94
C PHE A 66 6.18 -4.44 -18.70
#